data_AF-A0A1X1D3C1-F1
#
_entry.id   AF-A0A1X1D3C1-F1
#
_cell.length_a   1.000
_cell.length_b   1.000
_cell.length_c   1.000
_cell.angle_alpha   90.00
_cell.angle_beta   90.00
_cell.angle_gamma   90.00
#
_symmetry.space_group_name_H-M   'P 1'
#
loop_
_entity.id
_entity.type
_entity.pdbx_description
1 polymer ?
#
loop_
_entity_poly.entity_id
_entity_poly.type
_entity_poly.pdbx_seq_one_letter_code
_entity_poly.pdbx_strand_id
1 'polypeptide(L)'
;MGVFWMGDPRYKTPPPGRNRPQAGLPYGQDVNTGWVSNIGVICKQPPFGMIKAIDLATGKTLWDRPLGTAERNGPWVLHSMLPLQIGLPNNGGVLTTQSGLAFVGATTDDYLRAIDVKTGKTLWKDELPAGGQATPMTYEVNGQQFLIIMAGGHHGMMTPEGDEVIAYALPNKA
;
A
#
# COMPACT_ATOMS: atom_id res chain seq x y z
N MET A 1 -8.93 1.26 -19.72
CA MET A 1 -9.59 2.39 -19.04
C MET A 1 -10.64 2.92 -20.01
N GLY A 2 -11.87 3.13 -19.58
CA GLY A 2 -12.94 3.56 -20.48
C GLY A 2 -14.16 4.07 -19.74
N VAL A 3 -14.96 4.89 -20.41
CA VAL A 3 -16.27 5.34 -19.93
C VAL A 3 -17.33 4.39 -20.50
N PHE A 4 -18.28 3.96 -19.68
CA PHE A 4 -19.38 3.10 -20.08
C PHE A 4 -20.72 3.68 -19.63
N TRP A 5 -21.77 3.41 -20.40
CA TRP A 5 -23.14 3.73 -20.00
C TRP A 5 -23.68 2.62 -19.09
N MET A 6 -24.16 2.97 -17.90
CA MET A 6 -24.58 2.00 -16.86
C MET A 6 -25.82 1.20 -17.23
N GLY A 7 -26.62 1.68 -18.20
CA GLY A 7 -27.80 0.95 -18.67
C GLY A 7 -27.54 0.01 -19.85
N ASP A 8 -26.31 -0.09 -20.37
CA ASP A 8 -26.04 -0.88 -21.58
C ASP A 8 -26.30 -2.36 -21.26
N PRO A 9 -27.24 -3.05 -21.94
CA PRO A 9 -27.53 -4.45 -21.65
C PRO A 9 -26.34 -5.38 -21.94
N ARG A 10 -25.32 -4.92 -22.66
CA ARG A 10 -24.07 -5.64 -22.89
C ARG A 10 -23.03 -5.40 -21.79
N TYR A 11 -23.25 -4.43 -20.90
CA TYR A 11 -22.36 -4.12 -19.80
C TYR A 11 -22.38 -5.28 -18.79
N LYS A 12 -21.20 -5.82 -18.53
CA LYS A 12 -20.95 -6.77 -17.43
C LYS A 12 -20.21 -6.00 -16.36
N THR A 13 -20.64 -6.11 -15.10
CA THR A 13 -19.95 -5.51 -13.95
C THR A 13 -18.46 -5.87 -13.98
N PRO A 14 -17.55 -4.88 -14.15
CA PRO A 14 -16.12 -5.09 -14.03
C PRO A 14 -15.74 -5.69 -12.67
N PRO A 15 -14.58 -6.35 -12.59
CA PRO A 15 -14.03 -6.85 -11.34
C PRO A 15 -14.00 -5.77 -10.24
N PRO A 16 -14.11 -6.17 -8.96
CA PRO A 16 -13.95 -5.25 -7.83
C PRO A 16 -12.68 -4.40 -8.00
N GLY A 17 -12.75 -3.12 -7.66
CA GLY A 17 -11.63 -2.18 -7.80
C GLY A 17 -11.60 -1.35 -9.09
N ARG A 18 -12.37 -1.75 -10.12
CA ARG A 18 -12.33 -1.10 -11.45
C ARG A 18 -13.50 -0.16 -11.74
N ASN A 19 -14.64 -0.31 -11.08
CA ASN A 19 -15.84 0.48 -11.35
C ASN A 19 -15.92 1.77 -10.53
N ARG A 20 -16.04 2.91 -11.22
CA ARG A 20 -16.33 4.21 -10.59
C ARG A 20 -17.58 4.83 -11.20
N PRO A 21 -18.78 4.52 -10.65
CA PRO A 21 -20.01 5.18 -11.10
C PRO A 21 -19.89 6.69 -10.86
N GLN A 22 -20.30 7.49 -11.85
CA GLN A 22 -20.28 8.95 -11.73
C GLN A 22 -21.63 9.41 -11.16
N ALA A 23 -21.61 9.92 -9.93
CA ALA A 23 -22.83 10.33 -9.25
C ALA A 23 -23.64 11.34 -10.10
N GLY A 24 -24.95 11.07 -10.24
CA GLY A 24 -25.85 11.93 -11.03
C GLY A 24 -25.76 11.75 -12.55
N LEU A 25 -24.91 10.86 -13.06
CA LEU A 25 -24.78 10.57 -14.49
C LEU A 25 -25.09 9.09 -14.76
N PRO A 26 -25.65 8.74 -15.94
CA PRO A 26 -25.87 7.33 -16.30
C PRO A 26 -24.57 6.66 -16.81
N TYR A 27 -23.40 7.15 -16.40
CA TYR A 27 -22.10 6.67 -16.86
C TYR A 27 -21.22 6.23 -15.68
N GLY A 28 -20.34 5.27 -15.93
CA GLY A 28 -19.27 4.87 -15.02
C GLY A 28 -17.93 4.82 -15.73
N GLN A 29 -16.85 4.83 -14.96
CA GLN A 29 -15.50 4.61 -15.45
C GLN A 29 -15.00 3.23 -15.05
N ASP A 30 -14.49 2.47 -16.01
CA ASP A 30 -13.72 1.25 -15.78
C ASP A 30 -12.24 1.63 -15.82
N VAL A 31 -11.57 1.51 -14.68
CA VAL A 31 -10.15 1.80 -14.52
C VAL A 31 -9.37 0.53 -14.22
N ASN A 32 -8.57 0.08 -15.18
CA ASN A 32 -7.52 -0.92 -14.95
C ASN A 32 -6.24 -0.20 -14.51
N THR A 33 -6.14 0.12 -13.22
CA THR A 33 -4.95 0.70 -12.59
C THR A 33 -3.78 -0.27 -12.70
N GLY A 34 -2.80 0.05 -13.55
CA GLY A 34 -1.54 -0.70 -13.63
C GLY A 34 -1.46 -1.80 -14.69
N TRP A 35 -2.37 -1.83 -15.68
CA TRP A 35 -2.31 -2.83 -16.79
C TRP A 35 -2.30 -4.27 -16.26
N VAL A 36 -3.19 -4.55 -15.31
CA VAL A 36 -3.29 -5.87 -14.70
C VAL A 36 -3.96 -6.82 -15.69
N SER A 37 -3.30 -7.95 -15.94
CA SER A 37 -3.77 -9.05 -16.79
C SER A 37 -5.05 -9.70 -16.24
N ASN A 38 -5.66 -10.57 -17.04
CA ASN A 38 -6.81 -11.37 -16.61
C ASN A 38 -6.48 -12.37 -15.49
N ILE A 39 -5.19 -12.61 -15.22
CA ILE A 39 -4.73 -13.45 -14.11
C ILE A 39 -4.28 -12.61 -12.91
N GLY A 40 -4.65 -11.32 -12.82
CA GLY A 40 -4.42 -10.52 -11.61
C GLY A 40 -2.99 -10.02 -11.39
N VAL A 41 -2.07 -10.24 -12.34
CA VAL A 41 -0.69 -9.70 -12.27
C VAL A 41 -0.46 -8.54 -13.22
N ILE A 42 0.43 -7.64 -12.85
CA ILE A 42 0.86 -6.49 -13.67
C ILE A 42 1.68 -6.98 -14.87
N CYS A 43 1.32 -6.55 -16.08
CA CYS A 43 1.99 -6.95 -17.33
C CYS A 43 3.35 -6.25 -17.60
N LYS A 44 3.89 -5.51 -16.62
CA LYS A 44 5.19 -4.84 -16.71
C LYS A 44 6.25 -5.65 -15.98
N GLN A 45 7.52 -5.42 -16.30
CA GLN A 45 8.62 -5.98 -15.51
C GLN A 45 8.73 -5.22 -14.17
N PRO A 46 8.86 -5.90 -13.02
CA PRO A 46 9.12 -5.26 -11.74
C PRO A 46 10.48 -4.51 -11.73
N PRO A 47 10.67 -3.49 -10.87
CA PRO A 47 9.80 -3.13 -9.74
C PRO A 47 8.59 -2.26 -10.10
N PHE A 48 7.43 -2.56 -9.50
CA PHE A 48 6.19 -1.78 -9.69
C PHE A 48 6.08 -0.58 -8.75
N GLY A 49 6.91 -0.52 -7.72
CA GLY A 49 6.96 0.60 -6.79
C GLY A 49 8.27 0.62 -6.02
N MET A 50 8.71 1.84 -5.71
CA MET A 50 10.00 2.13 -5.09
C MET A 50 9.80 2.96 -3.82
N ILE A 51 10.81 2.95 -2.96
CA ILE A 51 10.99 3.91 -1.88
C ILE A 51 12.41 4.45 -1.95
N LYS A 52 12.56 5.76 -1.74
CA LYS A 52 13.84 6.47 -1.90
C LYS A 52 14.01 7.49 -0.79
N ALA A 53 15.23 7.61 -0.27
CA ALA A 53 15.62 8.72 0.59
C ALA A 53 16.54 9.67 -0.18
N ILE A 54 16.25 10.96 -0.06
CA ILE A 54 17.00 12.04 -0.70
C ILE A 54 17.39 13.03 0.39
N ASP A 55 18.66 13.42 0.41
CA ASP A 55 19.13 14.57 1.18
C ASP A 55 18.64 15.84 0.48
N LEU A 56 17.80 16.61 1.18
CA LEU A 56 17.19 17.83 0.63
C LEU A 56 18.18 18.99 0.50
N ALA A 57 19.26 19.01 1.28
CA ALA A 57 20.27 20.07 1.19
C ALA A 57 21.14 19.90 -0.06
N THR A 58 21.50 18.65 -0.38
CA THR A 58 22.41 18.34 -1.49
C THR A 58 21.73 17.80 -2.74
N GLY A 59 20.46 17.38 -2.65
CA GLY A 59 19.74 16.68 -3.70
C GLY A 59 20.23 15.24 -3.92
N LYS A 60 21.17 14.73 -3.12
CA LYS A 60 21.75 13.40 -3.31
C LYS A 60 20.79 12.32 -2.83
N THR A 61 20.66 11.26 -3.63
CA THR A 61 19.98 10.04 -3.19
C THR A 61 20.86 9.30 -2.19
N LEU A 62 20.35 9.06 -0.98
CA LEU A 62 21.02 8.24 0.04
C LEU A 62 20.89 6.75 -0.28
N TRP A 63 19.68 6.35 -0.68
CA TRP A 63 19.36 4.99 -1.14
C TRP A 63 18.06 5.01 -1.94
N ASP A 64 17.87 3.99 -2.76
CA ASP A 64 16.71 3.76 -3.61
C ASP A 64 16.49 2.26 -3.76
N ARG A 65 15.29 1.76 -3.44
CA ARG A 65 15.01 0.33 -3.50
C ARG A 65 13.53 0.02 -3.75
N PRO A 66 13.21 -1.18 -4.24
CA PRO A 66 11.84 -1.66 -4.29
C PRO A 66 11.16 -1.64 -2.90
N LEU A 67 9.88 -1.30 -2.87
CA LEU A 67 9.04 -1.39 -1.66
C LEU A 67 7.96 -2.44 -1.88
N GLY A 68 7.91 -3.46 -1.02
CA GLY A 68 6.92 -4.54 -1.13
C GLY A 68 7.50 -5.85 -1.67
N THR A 69 6.82 -6.94 -1.33
CA THR A 69 7.21 -8.32 -1.57
C THR A 69 6.11 -9.10 -2.28
N ALA A 70 6.45 -10.20 -2.93
CA ALA A 70 5.47 -11.05 -3.57
C ALA A 70 4.61 -11.86 -2.58
N GLU A 71 4.85 -11.79 -1.27
CA GLU A 71 4.26 -12.72 -0.27
C GLU A 71 2.73 -12.80 -0.37
N ARG A 72 2.03 -11.66 -0.47
CA ARG A 72 0.56 -11.61 -0.62
C ARG A 72 0.07 -11.32 -2.04
N ASN A 73 0.94 -11.42 -3.05
CA ASN A 73 0.58 -11.12 -4.44
C ASN A 73 0.91 -12.31 -5.35
N GLY A 74 0.11 -12.52 -6.40
CA GLY A 74 0.39 -13.57 -7.37
C GLY A 74 -0.72 -13.79 -8.40
N PRO A 75 -0.49 -14.70 -9.36
CA PRO A 75 -1.48 -15.08 -10.36
C PRO A 75 -2.78 -15.57 -9.74
N TRP A 76 -3.89 -15.21 -10.37
CA TRP A 76 -5.25 -15.54 -9.95
C TRP A 76 -5.58 -15.13 -8.50
N VAL A 77 -4.96 -14.05 -8.02
CA VAL A 77 -5.14 -13.53 -6.64
C VAL A 77 -4.64 -14.52 -5.58
N LEU A 78 -3.80 -15.49 -5.96
CA LEU A 78 -3.15 -16.39 -5.01
C LEU A 78 -1.94 -15.71 -4.39
N HIS A 79 -1.81 -15.80 -3.06
CA HIS A 79 -0.62 -15.36 -2.34
C HIS A 79 0.56 -16.25 -2.73
N SER A 80 1.60 -15.69 -3.37
CA SER A 80 2.76 -16.50 -3.76
C SER A 80 3.59 -16.99 -2.59
N MET A 81 3.47 -16.34 -1.41
CA MET A 81 4.27 -16.58 -0.21
C MET A 81 5.79 -16.45 -0.42
N LEU A 82 6.21 -15.90 -1.56
CA LEU A 82 7.62 -15.71 -1.88
C LEU A 82 8.12 -14.39 -1.30
N PRO A 83 9.21 -14.39 -0.49
CA PRO A 83 9.79 -13.18 0.09
C PRO A 83 10.62 -12.37 -0.92
N LEU A 84 10.23 -12.39 -2.20
CA LEU A 84 10.92 -11.68 -3.27
C LEU A 84 10.52 -10.22 -3.26
N GLN A 85 11.50 -9.32 -3.19
CA GLN A 85 11.27 -7.88 -3.35
C GLN A 85 11.04 -7.56 -4.82
N ILE A 86 9.77 -7.54 -5.21
CA ILE A 86 9.36 -7.20 -6.57
C ILE A 86 8.90 -5.75 -6.71
N GLY A 87 8.89 -4.97 -5.63
CA GLY A 87 8.37 -3.59 -5.65
C GLY A 87 6.90 -3.58 -6.02
N LEU A 88 6.02 -3.38 -5.06
CA LEU A 88 4.58 -3.38 -5.30
C LEU A 88 4.06 -1.96 -5.54
N PRO A 89 2.93 -1.82 -6.25
CA PRO A 89 2.19 -0.58 -6.25
C PRO A 89 2.03 -0.08 -4.81
N ASN A 90 2.34 1.19 -4.60
CA ASN A 90 2.23 1.79 -3.29
C ASN A 90 1.43 3.10 -3.36
N ASN A 91 0.49 3.24 -2.43
CA ASN A 91 -0.27 4.45 -2.19
C ASN A 91 -0.43 4.60 -0.68
N GLY A 92 -0.07 5.76 -0.15
CA GLY A 92 0.00 6.00 1.28
C GLY A 92 1.22 6.85 1.64
N GLY A 93 1.13 7.56 2.75
CA GLY A 93 2.23 8.38 3.23
C GLY A 93 3.27 7.61 4.03
N VAL A 94 4.37 8.30 4.32
CA VAL A 94 5.44 7.83 5.19
C VAL A 94 5.46 8.74 6.42
N LEU A 95 5.49 8.13 7.60
CA LEU A 95 5.73 8.84 8.87
C LEU A 95 7.20 8.70 9.24
N THR A 96 7.91 9.80 9.45
CA THR A 96 9.27 9.78 9.98
C THR A 96 9.30 10.22 11.45
N THR A 97 10.22 9.65 12.22
CA THR A 97 10.45 10.01 13.62
C THR A 97 11.86 10.57 13.82
N GLN A 98 12.05 11.31 14.91
CA GLN A 98 13.37 11.85 15.28
C GLN A 98 14.42 10.75 15.51
N SER A 99 14.01 9.55 15.89
CA SER A 99 14.90 8.39 16.07
C SER A 99 15.50 7.86 14.76
N GLY A 100 15.09 8.39 13.60
CA GLY A 100 15.59 7.96 12.30
C GLY A 100 14.84 6.76 11.73
N LEU A 101 13.59 6.55 12.16
CA LEU A 101 12.71 5.52 11.59
C LEU A 101 11.69 6.16 10.64
N ALA A 102 11.40 5.43 9.55
CA ALA A 102 10.31 5.70 8.63
C ALA A 102 9.29 4.56 8.71
N PHE A 103 8.04 4.88 9.00
CA PHE A 103 6.92 3.96 9.03
C PHE A 103 6.07 4.10 7.77
N VAL A 104 5.78 2.97 7.11
CA VAL A 104 5.04 2.95 5.84
C VAL A 104 4.21 1.67 5.70
N GLY A 105 2.92 1.84 5.37
CA GLY A 105 1.95 0.77 5.11
C GLY A 105 1.38 0.81 3.69
N ALA A 106 2.13 1.35 2.73
CA ALA A 106 1.59 1.79 1.44
C ALA A 106 1.41 0.67 0.39
N THR A 107 2.03 -0.50 0.54
CA THR A 107 2.08 -1.55 -0.49
C THR A 107 0.94 -2.55 -0.41
N THR A 108 0.65 -3.23 -1.52
CA THR A 108 -0.40 -4.27 -1.63
C THR A 108 -0.06 -5.63 -1.02
N ASP A 109 1.03 -5.72 -0.23
CA ASP A 109 1.32 -6.89 0.60
C ASP A 109 0.97 -6.66 2.07
N ASP A 110 0.24 -5.57 2.34
CA ASP A 110 -0.44 -5.28 3.61
C ASP A 110 0.46 -5.31 4.83
N TYR A 111 1.74 -4.97 4.65
CA TYR A 111 2.67 -4.81 5.77
C TYR A 111 2.84 -3.35 6.16
N LEU A 112 2.71 -3.07 7.47
CA LEU A 112 3.32 -1.89 8.08
C LEU A 112 4.79 -2.18 8.32
N ARG A 113 5.69 -1.28 7.91
CA ARG A 113 7.14 -1.46 8.04
C ARG A 113 7.77 -0.32 8.80
N ALA A 114 8.76 -0.62 9.63
CA ALA A 114 9.73 0.34 10.14
C ALA A 114 11.04 0.21 9.35
N ILE A 115 11.48 1.31 8.75
CA ILE A 115 12.66 1.39 7.89
C ILE A 115 13.65 2.36 8.53
N ASP A 116 14.91 1.97 8.63
CA ASP A 116 15.99 2.88 9.00
C ASP A 116 16.21 3.91 7.90
N VAL A 117 16.07 5.20 8.22
CA VAL A 117 16.11 6.30 7.24
C VAL A 117 17.50 6.46 6.60
N LYS A 118 18.58 6.06 7.29
CA LYS A 118 19.95 6.25 6.78
C LYS A 118 20.35 5.15 5.81
N THR A 119 19.93 3.92 6.07
CA THR A 119 20.37 2.72 5.34
C THR A 119 19.30 2.16 4.42
N GLY A 120 18.04 2.51 4.63
CA GLY A 120 16.90 1.94 3.92
C GLY A 120 16.54 0.53 4.38
N LYS A 121 17.22 -0.03 5.39
CA LYS A 121 16.95 -1.39 5.88
C LYS A 121 15.62 -1.45 6.62
N THR A 122 14.76 -2.40 6.25
CA THR A 122 13.58 -2.72 7.06
C THR A 122 14.03 -3.38 8.36
N LEU A 123 13.72 -2.77 9.50
CA LEU A 123 14.08 -3.26 10.83
C LEU A 123 12.96 -4.08 11.48
N TRP A 124 11.72 -3.75 11.13
CA TRP A 124 10.53 -4.44 11.64
C TRP A 124 9.42 -4.36 10.58
N LYS A 125 8.55 -5.36 10.58
CA LYS A 125 7.29 -5.36 9.84
C LYS A 125 6.22 -6.09 10.64
N ASP A 126 4.97 -5.72 10.41
CA ASP A 126 3.80 -6.44 10.91
C ASP A 126 2.74 -6.54 9.82
N GLU A 127 2.04 -7.69 9.79
CA GLU A 127 0.99 -7.98 8.83
C GLU A 127 -0.32 -7.33 9.30
N LEU A 128 -0.91 -6.52 8.42
CA LEU A 128 -2.19 -5.90 8.66
C LEU A 128 -3.32 -6.85 8.18
N PRO A 129 -4.48 -6.83 8.86
CA PRO A 129 -5.63 -7.66 8.49
C PRO A 129 -6.26 -7.23 7.16
N ALA A 130 -6.05 -5.97 6.77
CA ALA A 130 -6.53 -5.37 5.54
C ALA A 130 -5.46 -4.43 4.97
N GLY A 131 -5.73 -3.87 3.79
CA GLY A 131 -4.80 -2.95 3.16
C GLY A 131 -4.52 -1.71 4.03
N GLY A 132 -3.24 -1.46 4.29
CA GLY A 132 -2.80 -0.30 5.06
C GLY A 132 -3.14 0.99 4.32
N GLN A 133 -2.44 1.28 3.22
CA GLN A 133 -2.58 2.39 2.26
C GLN A 133 -2.98 3.79 2.78
N ALA A 134 -3.00 3.98 4.09
CA ALA A 134 -3.15 5.22 4.82
C ALA A 134 -1.77 5.70 5.27
N THR A 135 -1.68 6.98 5.60
CA THR A 135 -0.48 7.54 6.22
C THR A 135 -0.47 7.16 7.70
N PRO A 136 0.56 6.48 8.21
CA PRO A 136 0.68 6.23 9.65
C PRO A 136 0.81 7.56 10.41
N MET A 137 0.41 7.56 11.68
CA MET A 137 0.63 8.69 12.59
C MET A 137 1.21 8.24 13.92
N THR A 138 1.81 9.16 14.67
CA THR A 138 2.27 8.89 16.04
C THR A 138 1.87 10.01 16.98
N TYR A 139 1.64 9.65 18.24
CA TYR A 139 1.31 10.57 19.32
C TYR A 139 1.75 9.94 20.66
N GLU A 140 1.83 10.75 21.70
CA GLU A 140 2.19 10.31 23.05
C GLU A 140 1.04 10.58 24.02
N VAL A 141 0.78 9.62 24.91
CA VAL A 141 -0.13 9.76 26.04
C VAL A 141 0.51 9.14 27.26
N ASN A 142 0.51 9.87 28.38
CA ASN A 142 1.07 9.42 29.67
C ASN A 142 2.53 8.90 29.56
N GLY A 143 3.37 9.52 28.73
CA GLY A 143 4.76 9.12 28.53
C GLY A 143 4.96 7.88 27.66
N GLN A 144 3.90 7.32 27.09
CA GLN A 144 3.98 6.21 26.14
C GLN A 144 3.66 6.70 24.72
N GLN A 145 4.59 6.46 23.80
CA GLN A 145 4.42 6.77 22.38
C GLN A 145 3.69 5.63 21.66
N PHE A 146 2.72 5.99 20.84
CA PHE A 146 1.94 5.08 20.01
C PHE A 146 2.16 5.38 18.54
N LEU A 147 2.24 4.32 17.73
CA LEU A 147 2.16 4.36 16.27
C LEU A 147 0.78 3.84 15.86
N ILE A 148 0.04 4.59 15.06
CA ILE A 148 -1.29 4.22 14.58
C ILE A 148 -1.29 4.11 13.05
N ILE A 149 -2.00 3.11 12.54
CA ILE A 149 -2.43 3.05 11.14
C ILE A 149 -3.89 2.59 11.04
N MET A 150 -4.62 3.10 10.06
CA MET A 150 -5.91 2.54 9.65
C MET A 150 -5.66 1.46 8.59
N ALA A 151 -6.12 0.24 8.84
CA ALA A 151 -6.11 -0.86 7.89
C ALA A 151 -7.53 -1.10 7.37
N GLY A 152 -7.86 -0.49 6.24
CA GLY A 152 -9.22 -0.57 5.68
C GLY A 152 -9.29 -0.76 4.18
N GLY A 153 -8.15 -1.01 3.56
CA GLY A 153 -8.07 -1.38 2.16
C GLY A 153 -8.08 -0.18 1.23
N HIS A 154 -7.81 -0.49 -0.03
CA HIS A 154 -7.80 0.48 -1.10
C HIS A 154 -8.40 -0.13 -2.36
N HIS A 155 -9.64 0.26 -2.66
CA HIS A 155 -10.41 -0.23 -3.80
C HIS A 155 -9.61 -0.27 -5.11
N GLY A 156 -8.95 0.84 -5.48
CA GLY A 156 -8.19 0.92 -6.74
C GLY A 156 -6.89 0.12 -6.79
N MET A 157 -6.46 -0.45 -5.66
CA MET A 157 -5.28 -1.32 -5.54
C MET A 157 -5.66 -2.78 -5.25
N MET A 158 -6.96 -3.06 -5.13
CA MET A 158 -7.53 -4.39 -4.89
C MET A 158 -6.97 -5.08 -3.64
N THR A 159 -6.66 -4.31 -2.59
CA THR A 159 -6.30 -4.86 -1.28
C THR A 159 -7.54 -5.22 -0.48
N PRO A 160 -7.44 -6.16 0.47
CA PRO A 160 -8.57 -6.55 1.31
C PRO A 160 -9.16 -5.33 2.03
N GLU A 161 -10.48 -5.29 2.09
CA GLU A 161 -11.24 -4.27 2.82
C GLU A 161 -11.19 -4.56 4.32
N GLY A 162 -11.22 -3.49 5.12
CA GLY A 162 -11.26 -3.58 6.58
C GLY A 162 -11.78 -2.28 7.19
N ASP A 163 -11.92 -2.26 8.50
CA ASP A 163 -12.40 -1.11 9.27
C ASP A 163 -11.61 -0.93 10.57
N GLU A 164 -10.37 -1.42 10.61
CA GLU A 164 -9.57 -1.48 11.82
C GLU A 164 -8.60 -0.31 11.97
N VAL A 165 -8.54 0.26 13.17
CA VAL A 165 -7.48 1.18 13.59
C VAL A 165 -6.56 0.43 14.54
N ILE A 166 -5.31 0.24 14.12
CA ILE A 166 -4.32 -0.55 14.87
C ILE A 166 -3.30 0.38 15.50
N ALA A 167 -3.07 0.21 16.81
CA ALA A 167 -2.10 0.95 17.58
C ALA A 167 -0.98 0.05 18.09
N TYR A 168 0.26 0.46 17.88
CA TYR A 168 1.48 -0.21 18.34
C TYR A 168 2.17 0.64 19.39
N ALA A 169 2.71 0.00 20.42
CA ALA A 169 3.61 0.60 21.38
C ALA A 169 4.64 -0.42 21.84
N LEU A 170 5.79 0.07 22.32
CA LEU A 170 6.71 -0.80 23.04
C LEU A 170 6.07 -1.26 24.36
N PRO A 171 6.40 -2.46 24.86
CA PRO A 171 5.98 -2.88 26.19
C PRO A 171 6.41 -1.86 27.25
N ASN A 172 5.54 -1.61 28.23
CA ASN A 172 5.91 -0.78 29.38
C ASN A 172 7.12 -1.42 30.07
N LYS A 173 8.14 -0.61 30.34
CA LYS A 173 9.22 -1.03 31.24
C LYS A 173 8.59 -1.17 32.62
N ALA A 174 8.50 -2.41 33.10
CA ALA A 174 8.09 -2.72 34.47
C ALA A 174 9.03 -2.05 35.49
#